data_AF-A0A136PWC5-F1
#
_entry.id   AF-A0A136PWC5-F1
#
_cell.length_a   1.000
_cell.length_b   1.000
_cell.length_c   1.000
_cell.angle_alpha   90.00
_cell.angle_beta   90.00
_cell.angle_gamma   90.00
#
_symmetry.space_group_name_H-M   'P 1'
#
loop_
_entity.id
_entity.type
_entity.pdbx_description
1 polymer ?
#
loop_
_entity_poly.entity_id
_entity_poly.type
_entity_poly.pdbx_seq_one_letter_code
_entity_poly.pdbx_strand_id
1 'polypeptide(L)' 'MGKGIVSQDLPGIGTRYDVDLGSRSQRLSIVVRRDGVRDLYIFTSGSDDPVAVIELTDEQARKVGALLVGTYFAD' A
#
# COMPACT_ATOMS: atom_id res chain seq x y z
N MET A 1 -0.62 10.13 14.15
CA MET A 1 -1.32 9.45 13.05
C MET A 1 -1.97 8.20 13.62
N GLY A 2 -3.19 7.88 13.16
CA GLY A 2 -4.08 6.91 13.82
C GLY A 2 -3.42 5.56 14.04
N LYS A 3 -3.75 4.90 15.16
CA LYS A 3 -3.32 3.54 15.47
C LYS A 3 -3.53 2.65 14.22
N GLY A 4 -2.45 2.10 13.68
CA GLY A 4 -2.52 1.13 12.58
C GLY A 4 -1.80 1.51 11.27
N ILE A 5 -1.04 2.60 11.21
CA ILE A 5 -0.09 2.83 10.11
C ILE A 5 1.28 3.23 10.67
N VAL A 6 2.33 2.53 10.25
CA VAL A 6 3.74 2.87 10.55
C VAL A 6 4.41 3.34 9.27
N SER A 7 5.06 4.51 9.31
CA SER A 7 5.77 5.05 8.14
C SER A 7 7.28 4.97 8.31
N GLN A 8 7.99 4.69 7.22
CA GLN A 8 9.44 4.67 7.13
C GLN A 8 9.89 5.40 5.87
N ASP A 9 10.77 6.39 6.02
CA ASP A 9 11.39 7.05 4.87
C ASP A 9 12.40 6.13 4.20
N LEU A 10 12.35 6.11 2.86
CA LEU A 10 13.26 5.38 1.99
C LEU A 10 14.09 6.40 1.19
N PRO A 11 15.34 6.69 1.59
CA PRO A 11 16.19 7.66 0.92
C PRO A 11 16.30 7.41 -0.58
N GLY A 12 16.04 8.44 -1.38
CA GLY A 12 16.04 8.36 -2.85
C GLY A 12 14.81 7.70 -3.49
N ILE A 13 13.97 6.99 -2.73
CA ILE A 13 12.82 6.25 -3.27
C ILE A 13 11.50 6.96 -2.94
N GLY A 14 11.25 7.25 -1.66
CA GLY A 14 9.96 7.74 -1.21
C GLY A 14 9.69 7.41 0.25
N THR A 15 8.44 7.11 0.60
CA THR A 15 8.04 6.72 1.96
C THR A 15 7.25 5.42 1.89
N ARG A 16 7.63 4.45 2.72
CA ARG A 16 6.89 3.22 2.95
C ARG A 16 5.90 3.41 4.09
N TYR A 17 4.69 2.88 3.92
CA TYR A 17 3.64 2.84 4.92
C TYR A 17 3.23 1.38 5.14
N ASP A 18 3.41 0.88 6.35
CA ASP A 18 2.95 -0.43 6.78
C ASP A 18 1.58 -0.28 7.41
N VAL A 19 0.59 -0.95 6.83
CA VAL A 19 -0.81 -0.89 7.26
C VAL A 19 -1.08 -2.09 8.16
N ASP A 20 -1.51 -1.81 9.40
CA ASP A 20 -2.04 -2.79 10.32
C ASP A 20 -3.45 -3.19 9.86
N LEU A 21 -3.56 -4.40 9.34
CA LEU A 21 -4.83 -4.97 8.88
C LEU A 21 -5.62 -5.67 10.02
N GLY A 22 -5.13 -5.61 11.26
CA GLY A 22 -5.71 -6.35 12.39
C GLY A 22 -5.58 -7.88 12.27
N SER A 23 -4.81 -8.35 11.28
CA SER A 23 -4.56 -9.76 11.00
C SER A 23 -3.08 -10.08 11.20
N ARG A 24 -2.79 -11.25 11.79
CA ARG A 24 -1.41 -11.76 11.90
C ARG A 24 -0.93 -12.45 10.62
N SER A 25 -1.83 -12.78 9.70
CA SER A 25 -1.52 -13.58 8.50
C SER A 25 -1.48 -12.78 7.21
N GLN A 26 -1.84 -11.51 7.24
CA GLN A 26 -1.83 -10.64 6.06
C GLN A 26 -1.22 -9.31 6.45
N ARG A 27 -0.25 -8.85 5.66
CA ARG A 27 0.35 -7.51 5.81
C ARG A 27 0.30 -6.82 4.47
N LEU A 28 0.07 -5.50 4.50
CA LEU A 28 0.13 -4.63 3.35
C LEU A 28 1.13 -3.52 3.63
N SER A 29 2.12 -3.39 2.75
CA SER A 29 3.00 -2.22 2.73
C SER A 29 2.76 -1.44 1.44
N ILE A 30 2.71 -0.12 1.55
CA ILE A 30 2.54 0.79 0.41
C ILE A 30 3.77 1.67 0.35
N VAL A 31 4.51 1.64 -0.76
CA VAL A 31 5.58 2.62 -1.01
C VAL A 31 5.03 3.71 -1.93
N VAL A 32 4.99 4.94 -1.43
CA VAL A 32 4.72 6.12 -2.25
C VAL A 32 6.07 6.65 -2.73
N ARG A 33 6.36 6.43 -4.00
CA ARG A 33 7.61 6.89 -4.63
C ARG A 33 7.55 8.38 -4.94
N ARG A 34 8.73 9.00 -5.06
CA ARG A 34 8.89 10.44 -5.36
C ARG A 34 8.32 10.85 -6.72
N ASP A 35 8.27 9.93 -7.68
CA ASP A 35 7.71 10.11 -9.01
C ASP A 35 6.16 9.95 -9.05
N GLY A 36 5.54 9.69 -7.90
CA GLY A 36 4.09 9.48 -7.80
C GLY A 36 3.66 8.04 -8.12
N VAL A 37 4.58 7.11 -8.37
CA VAL A 37 4.23 5.69 -8.44
C VAL A 37 3.94 5.14 -7.05
N ARG A 38 2.98 4.21 -6.94
CA ARG A 38 2.67 3.50 -5.70
C ARG A 38 2.88 2.01 -5.89
N ASP A 39 3.73 1.44 -5.03
CA ASP A 39 3.97 0.00 -5.01
C ASP A 39 3.23 -0.61 -3.81
N LEU A 40 2.34 -1.57 -4.07
CA LEU A 40 1.60 -2.32 -3.06
C LEU A 40 2.28 -3.68 -2.89
N TYR A 41 2.86 -3.90 -1.71
CA TYR A 41 3.50 -5.15 -1.32
C TYR A 41 2.54 -5.96 -0.45
N ILE A 42 2.20 -7.16 -0.90
CA ILE A 42 1.26 -8.06 -0.22
C ILE A 42 2.06 -9.21 0.40
N PHE A 43 1.89 -9.43 1.70
CA PHE A 43 2.55 -10.52 2.43
C PHE A 43 1.51 -11.47 3.02
N THR A 44 1.85 -12.75 3.06
CA THR A 44 1.07 -13.79 3.75
C THR A 44 1.83 -14.32 4.98
N SER A 45 1.14 -15.05 5.85
CA SER A 45 1.72 -15.64 7.05
C SER A 45 2.98 -16.46 6.76
N GLY A 46 4.02 -16.26 7.56
CA GLY A 46 5.23 -17.07 7.54
C GLY A 46 6.29 -16.67 6.52
N SER A 47 6.08 -15.57 5.77
CA SER A 47 7.07 -15.04 4.83
C SER A 47 7.37 -13.57 5.11
N ASP A 48 8.66 -13.23 5.11
CA ASP A 48 9.15 -11.85 5.09
C ASP A 48 9.24 -11.28 3.68
N ASP A 49 9.22 -12.15 2.67
CA ASP A 49 9.11 -11.76 1.27
C ASP A 49 7.64 -11.56 0.86
N PRO A 50 7.33 -10.57 0.03
CA PRO A 50 6.00 -10.36 -0.50
C PRO A 50 5.63 -11.48 -1.47
N VAL A 51 4.39 -11.95 -1.42
CA VAL A 51 3.84 -12.88 -2.41
C VAL A 51 3.43 -12.17 -3.70
N ALA A 52 3.23 -10.85 -3.64
CA ALA A 52 2.93 -10.02 -4.80
C ALA A 52 3.37 -8.57 -4.57
N VAL A 53 3.76 -7.92 -5.68
CA VAL A 53 4.01 -6.48 -5.75
C VAL A 53 3.19 -5.94 -6.93
N ILE A 54 2.36 -4.93 -6.65
CA ILE A 54 1.55 -4.26 -7.68
C ILE A 54 2.02 -2.82 -7.78
N GLU A 55 2.54 -2.45 -8.95
CA GLU A 55 2.90 -1.07 -9.28
C GLU A 55 1.66 -0.35 -9.85
N LEU A 56 1.36 0.83 -9.31
CA LEU A 56 0.27 1.68 -9.77
C LEU A 56 0.81 3.07 -10.11
N THR A 57 0.41 3.60 -11.28
CA THR A 57 0.58 5.03 -11.55
C THR A 57 -0.26 5.86 -10.57
N ASP A 58 0.04 7.15 -10.46
CA ASP A 58 -0.74 8.08 -9.64
C ASP A 58 -2.24 8.07 -9.99
N GLU A 59 -2.57 8.00 -11.29
CA GLU A 59 -3.96 7.91 -11.75
C GLU A 59 -4.62 6.59 -11.34
N GLN A 60 -3.94 5.46 -11.52
CA GLN A 60 -4.46 4.14 -11.13
C GLN A 60 -4.65 4.05 -9.61
N ALA A 61 -3.69 4.54 -8.83
CA ALA A 61 -3.77 4.57 -7.37
C ALA A 61 -4.97 5.38 -6.88
N ARG A 62 -5.26 6.54 -7.51
CA ARG A 62 -6.46 7.32 -7.21
C ARG A 62 -7.76 6.58 -7.52
N LYS A 63 -7.85 5.87 -8.65
CA LYS A 63 -9.03 5.05 -8.99
C LYS A 63 -9.24 3.92 -7.98
N VAL A 64 -8.18 3.19 -7.63
CA VAL A 64 -8.24 2.13 -6.60
C VAL A 64 -8.63 2.71 -5.25
N GLY A 65 -8.05 3.84 -4.85
CA GLY A 65 -8.41 4.53 -3.60
C GLY A 65 -9.87 4.96 -3.56
N ALA A 66 -10.41 5.46 -4.67
CA ALA A 66 -11.83 5.82 -4.77
C ALA A 66 -12.76 4.61 -4.62
N LEU A 67 -12.40 3.46 -5.19
CA LEU A 67 -13.10 2.19 -4.95
C LEU A 67 -13.06 1.79 -3.47
N LEU A 68 -11.88 1.86 -2.84
CA LEU A 68 -11.70 1.46 -1.43
C LEU A 68 -12.45 2.35 -0.43
N VAL A 69 -12.60 3.64 -0.74
CA VAL A 69 -13.34 4.61 0.09
C VAL A 69 -14.83 4.64 -0.26
N GLY A 70 -15.26 3.91 -1.31
CA GLY A 70 -16.65 3.83 -1.74
C GLY A 70 -17.16 5.10 -2.42
N THR A 71 -16.29 5.85 -3.11
CA THR A 71 -16.64 7.06 -3.88
C THR A 71 -16.71 6.81 -5.38
N TYR A 72 -16.37 5.61 -5.82
CA TYR A 72 -16.51 5.16 -7.21
C TYR A 72 -17.27 3.83 -7.23
N PHE A 73 -18.37 3.79 -7.97
CA PHE A 73 -19.12 2.57 -8.29
C PHE A 73 -19.19 2.45 -9.80
N ALA A 74 -18.82 1.30 -10.34
CA ALA A 74 -19.15 0.97 -11.72
C ALA A 74 -20.56 0.38 -11.70
N ASP A 75 -21.47 0.98 -12.46
CA ASP A 75 -22.80 0.42 -12.74
C ASP A 75 -22.69 -0.89 -13.55
#